data_AF-A0A3C1SAV3-F1
#
_entry.id   AF-A0A3C1SAV3-F1
#
_cell.length_a   1.000
_cell.length_b   1.000
_cell.length_c   1.000
_cell.angle_alpha   90.00
_cell.angle_beta   90.00
_cell.angle_gamma   90.00
#
_symmetry.space_group_name_H-M   'P 1'
#
loop_
_entity.id
_entity.type
_entity.pdbx_description
1 polymer ?
#
loop_
_entity_poly.entity_id
_entity_poly.type
_entity_poly.pdbx_seq_one_letter_code
_entity_poly.pdbx_strand_id
1 'polypeptide(L)' 'MSVNLKLPFEISKKEKWFVASCPVLDVFSQGYTEEEAKSNLSEALSLFFSSCIDRGTLRDVSNSVCKMIRNFDYV' A
#
# COMPACT_ATOMS: atom_id res chain seq x y z
N MET A 1 6.48 18.11 2.89
CA MET A 1 6.18 17.72 1.48
C MET A 1 4.85 17.00 1.48
N SER A 2 3.95 17.33 0.56
CA SER A 2 2.67 16.62 0.41
C SER A 2 2.71 15.83 -0.89
N VAL A 3 2.59 14.51 -0.79
CA VAL A 3 2.55 13.59 -1.94
C VAL A 3 1.12 13.06 -2.05
N ASN A 4 0.46 13.32 -3.19
CA ASN A 4 -0.88 12.80 -3.46
C ASN A 4 -0.76 11.61 -4.41
N LEU A 5 -1.08 10.41 -3.91
CA LEU A 5 -1.02 9.17 -4.67
C LEU A 5 -2.40 8.52 -4.64
N LYS A 6 -2.84 8.01 -5.79
CA LYS A 6 -3.98 7.12 -5.89
C LYS A 6 -3.46 5.72 -6.10
N LEU A 7 -3.70 4.85 -5.14
CA LEU A 7 -3.27 3.46 -5.16
C LEU A 7 -4.49 2.55 -5.04
N PRO A 8 -4.51 1.42 -5.76
CA PRO A 8 -5.54 0.42 -5.56
C PRO A 8 -5.40 -0.14 -4.15
N PHE A 9 -6.53 -0.38 -3.49
CA PHE A 9 -6.55 -1.04 -2.21
C PHE A 9 -7.70 -2.04 -2.15
N GLU A 10 -7.54 -3.04 -1.32
CA GLU A 10 -8.55 -4.05 -1.03
C GLU A 10 -8.83 -4.07 0.47
N ILE A 11 -10.06 -4.42 0.84
CA ILE A 11 -10.42 -4.64 2.23
C ILE A 11 -11.16 -5.97 2.37
N SER A 12 -10.80 -6.75 3.39
CA SER A 12 -11.46 -8.01 3.69
C SER A 12 -11.74 -8.14 5.19
N LYS A 13 -12.91 -8.69 5.54
CA LYS A 13 -13.25 -9.00 6.93
C LYS A 13 -12.77 -10.41 7.28
N LYS A 14 -12.00 -10.53 8.36
CA LYS A 14 -11.42 -11.77 8.90
C LYS A 14 -11.77 -11.87 10.39
N GLU A 15 -12.76 -12.69 10.72
CA GLU A 15 -13.29 -12.82 12.08
C GLU A 15 -13.64 -11.45 12.71
N LYS A 16 -12.86 -11.03 13.71
CA LYS A 16 -13.01 -9.75 14.44
C LYS A 16 -12.24 -8.58 13.82
N TRP A 17 -11.52 -8.81 12.73
CA TRP A 17 -10.65 -7.83 12.09
C TRP A 17 -11.14 -7.45 10.69
N PHE A 18 -10.88 -6.22 10.31
CA PHE A 18 -10.81 -5.78 8.93
C PHE A 18 -9.35 -5.66 8.54
N VAL A 19 -8.97 -6.26 7.42
CA VAL A 19 -7.63 -6.23 6.85
C VAL A 19 -7.68 -5.39 5.58
N ALA A 20 -6.97 -4.27 5.56
CA ALA A 20 -6.81 -3.43 4.39
C ALA A 20 -5.43 -3.67 3.77
N SER A 21 -5.35 -3.68 2.45
CA SER A 21 -4.10 -3.95 1.73
C SER A 21 -3.95 -3.09 0.49
N CYS A 22 -2.70 -2.79 0.12
CA CYS A 22 -2.30 -2.20 -1.15
C CYS A 22 -1.46 -3.26 -1.89
N PRO A 23 -2.09 -4.13 -2.71
CA PRO A 23 -1.41 -5.30 -3.28
C PRO A 23 -0.20 -4.94 -4.14
N VAL A 24 -0.27 -3.81 -4.85
CA VAL A 24 0.82 -3.34 -5.73
C VAL A 24 2.10 -2.96 -4.96
N LEU A 25 2.00 -2.72 -3.66
CA LEU A 25 3.15 -2.39 -2.79
C LEU A 25 3.40 -3.45 -1.73
N ASP A 26 2.59 -4.51 -1.68
CA ASP A 26 2.64 -5.54 -0.63
C ASP A 26 2.55 -4.95 0.80
N VAL A 27 1.76 -3.88 0.96
CA VAL A 27 1.54 -3.20 2.26
C VAL A 27 0.17 -3.57 2.80
N PHE A 28 0.12 -3.94 4.08
CA PHE A 28 -1.09 -4.36 4.77
C PHE A 28 -1.25 -3.59 6.07
N SER A 29 -2.49 -3.43 6.50
CA SER A 29 -2.88 -2.96 7.82
C SER A 29 -4.13 -3.68 8.28
N GLN A 30 -4.49 -3.49 9.55
CA GLN A 30 -5.71 -4.04 10.11
C GLN A 30 -6.35 -3.07 11.11
N GLY A 31 -7.64 -3.28 11.38
CA GLY A 31 -8.40 -2.55 12.40
C GLY A 31 -9.65 -3.34 12.82
N TYR A 32 -10.28 -2.94 13.91
CA TYR A 32 -11.56 -3.51 14.36
C TYR A 32 -12.75 -2.99 13.55
N THR A 33 -12.58 -1.86 12.85
CA THR A 33 -13.54 -1.34 11.85
C THR A 33 -12.89 -1.18 10.47
N GLU A 34 -13.71 -1.03 9.44
CA GLU A 34 -13.20 -0.73 8.10
C GLU A 34 -12.44 0.59 8.04
N GLU A 35 -12.97 1.62 8.72
CA GLU A 35 -12.39 2.96 8.78
C GLU A 35 -11.03 2.93 9.46
N GLU A 36 -10.90 2.18 10.55
CA GLU A 36 -9.63 2.00 11.25
C GLU A 36 -8.61 1.29 10.36
N ALA A 37 -9.00 0.18 9.71
CA ALA A 37 -8.11 -0.52 8.79
C ALA A 37 -7.63 0.38 7.64
N LYS A 38 -8.55 1.17 7.03
CA LYS A 38 -8.22 2.14 5.98
C LYS A 38 -7.29 3.25 6.47
N SER A 39 -7.56 3.81 7.65
CA SER A 39 -6.71 4.85 8.26
C SER A 39 -5.30 4.31 8.51
N ASN A 40 -5.20 3.12 9.09
CA ASN A 40 -3.93 2.45 9.35
C ASN A 40 -3.18 2.13 8.04
N LEU A 41 -3.88 1.79 6.96
CA LEU A 41 -3.25 1.57 5.64
C LEU A 41 -2.65 2.87 5.10
N SER A 42 -3.37 3.98 5.22
CA SER A 42 -2.91 5.30 4.79
C SER A 42 -1.64 5.74 5.52
N GLU A 43 -1.57 5.50 6.83
CA GLU A 43 -0.38 5.77 7.63
C GLU A 43 0.79 4.84 7.24
N ALA A 44 0.54 3.54 7.11
CA ALA A 44 1.56 2.57 6.70
C ALA A 44 2.18 2.93 5.33
N LEU A 45 1.36 3.33 4.36
CA LEU A 45 1.82 3.80 3.05
C LEU A 45 2.65 5.09 3.17
N SER A 46 2.23 6.03 4.02
CA SER A 46 2.97 7.26 4.27
C SER A 46 4.36 6.99 4.83
N LEU A 47 4.46 6.09 5.82
CA LEU A 47 5.73 5.65 6.41
C LEU A 47 6.61 4.90 5.40
N PHE A 48 6.00 4.02 4.58
CA PHE A 48 6.69 3.29 3.52
C PHE A 48 7.37 4.26 2.53
N PHE A 49 6.63 5.25 2.02
CA PHE A 49 7.18 6.21 1.08
C PHE A 49 8.20 7.16 1.72
N SER A 50 7.97 7.59 2.97
CA SER A 50 8.97 8.38 3.70
C SER A 50 10.29 7.63 3.80
N SER A 51 10.25 6.36 4.22
CA SER A 51 11.44 5.50 4.30
C SER A 51 12.13 5.34 2.93
N CYS A 52 11.35 5.18 1.84
CA CYS A 52 11.91 5.10 0.49
C CYS A 52 12.63 6.39 0.07
N ILE A 53 12.08 7.55 0.42
CA ILE A 53 12.68 8.86 0.14
C ILE A 53 13.96 9.03 0.95
N ASP A 54 13.91 8.77 2.26
CA ASP A 54 15.04 8.94 3.17
C ASP A 54 16.22 8.03 2.78
N ARG A 55 15.92 6.85 2.21
CA ARG A 55 16.92 5.87 1.75
C ARG A 55 17.33 6.04 0.28
N GLY A 56 16.69 6.95 -0.46
CA GLY A 56 16.94 7.13 -1.90
C GLY A 56 16.48 5.96 -2.78
N THR A 57 15.57 5.10 -2.31
CA THR A 57 15.12 3.87 -2.99
C THR A 57 13.76 4.01 -3.68
N LEU A 58 13.13 5.19 -3.60
CA LEU A 58 11.81 5.43 -4.21
C LEU A 58 11.75 5.07 -5.70
N ARG A 59 12.84 5.35 -6.44
CA ARG A 59 12.93 5.04 -7.87
C ARG A 59 12.98 3.53 -8.13
N ASP A 60 13.68 2.78 -7.29
CA ASP A 60 13.83 1.33 -7.43
C ASP A 60 12.52 0.60 -7.13
N VAL A 61 11.81 1.06 -6.10
CA VAL A 61 10.44 0.61 -5.80
C VAL A 61 9.51 0.91 -6.96
N SER A 62 9.48 2.16 -7.45
CA SER A 62 8.62 2.56 -8.57
C SER A 62 8.85 1.70 -9.82
N ASN A 63 10.12 1.43 -10.16
CA ASN A 63 10.48 0.55 -11.28
C ASN A 63 10.01 -0.90 -11.07
N SER A 64 10.15 -1.42 -9.85
CA SER A 64 9.75 -2.79 -9.51
C SER A 64 8.23 -2.96 -9.60
N VAL A 65 7.48 -2.00 -9.04
CA VAL A 65 6.01 -1.95 -9.11
C VAL A 65 5.53 -1.81 -10.55
N CYS A 66 6.16 -0.94 -11.37
CA CYS A 66 5.80 -0.79 -12.78
C CYS A 66 6.02 -2.07 -13.59
N LYS A 67 7.05 -2.88 -13.26
CA LYS A 67 7.26 -4.19 -13.86
C LYS A 67 6.21 -5.20 -13.42
N MET A 68 5.82 -5.17 -12.15
CA MET A 68 4.73 -6.02 -11.64
C MET A 68 3.42 -5.70 -12.36
N ILE A 69 2.99 -4.44 -12.43
CA ILE A 69 1.74 -4.03 -13.10
C ILE A 69 1.72 -4.48 -14.57
N ARG A 70 2.81 -4.26 -15.32
CA ARG A 70 2.88 -4.67 -16.74
C ARG A 70 2.93 -6.19 -16.96
N ASN A 71 3.32 -6.96 -15.94
CA ASN A 71 3.35 -8.42 -16.00
C ASN A 71 2.02 -9.06 -15.54
N PHE A 72 1.11 -8.30 -14.91
CA PHE A 72 -0.24 -8.76 -14.57
C PHE A 72 -1.22 -8.68 -15.77
N ASP A 73 -0.81 -8.14 -16.92
CA ASP A 73 -1.59 -8.15 -18.18
C ASP A 73 -1.48 -9.48 -18.96
N TYR A 74 -0.88 -10.53 -18.39
CA TYR A 74 -0.80 -11.89 -18.96
C TYR A 74 -1.28 -12.96 -17.97
N VAL A 75 -2.50 -12.80 -17.43
CA VAL A 75 -3.28 -13.92 -16.87
C VAL A 75 -4.75 -13.75 -17.21
#